data_AF-A0A1F6V2U3-F1
#
_entry.id   AF-A0A1F6V2U3-F1
#
_cell.length_a   1.000
_cell.length_b   1.000
_cell.length_c   1.000
_cell.angle_alpha   90.00
_cell.angle_beta   90.00
_cell.angle_gamma   90.00
#
_symmetry.space_group_name_H-M   'P 1'
#
loop_
_entity.id
_entity.type
_entity.pdbx_description
1 polymer ?
#
loop_
_entity_poly.entity_id
_entity_poly.type
_entity_poly.pdbx_seq_one_letter_code
_entity_poly.pdbx_strand_id
1 'polypeptide(L)'
;MKKHFKQINREITTGFTLVETLVAISIFTLSVLVMLVVLGGGISDANHSKNKLVASYLAQEGIELMRSLRDTYVLYGGDTGWTDFQTAIVNCGAGASAGGSGCYLYDQNSLVPPITEIEIYDCTPSGGFPCQELNYSEGDGYSYDQDVGNVGSGFARVILVEDVNQKEKKITSTVHWFRGTNDYKVSFSSYLFDWMPSI
;
A
#
# COMPACT_ATOMS: atom_id res chain seq x y z
N MET A 1 -35.92 -32.04 -74.03
CA MET A 1 -34.76 -32.05 -73.10
C MET A 1 -35.25 -32.34 -71.69
N LYS A 2 -35.06 -33.57 -71.18
CA LYS A 2 -35.48 -33.95 -69.82
C LYS A 2 -34.43 -33.49 -68.81
N LYS A 3 -34.89 -32.69 -67.83
CA LYS A 3 -34.13 -32.24 -66.65
C LYS A 3 -33.85 -33.43 -65.74
N HIS A 4 -32.63 -33.51 -65.19
CA HIS A 4 -32.32 -34.34 -64.02
C HIS A 4 -31.72 -33.47 -62.92
N PHE A 5 -32.57 -32.75 -62.20
CA PHE A 5 -32.23 -32.30 -60.85
C PHE A 5 -32.30 -33.52 -59.93
N LYS A 6 -31.13 -33.95 -59.43
CA LYS A 6 -30.98 -35.05 -58.48
C LYS A 6 -31.56 -34.60 -57.13
N GLN A 7 -32.68 -35.19 -56.71
CA GLN A 7 -33.23 -34.99 -55.37
C GLN A 7 -32.26 -35.56 -54.34
N ILE A 8 -31.74 -34.71 -53.46
CA ILE A 8 -31.04 -35.12 -52.24
C ILE A 8 -32.14 -35.34 -51.19
N ASN A 9 -32.57 -36.58 -51.01
CA ASN A 9 -33.45 -36.94 -49.90
C ASN A 9 -32.66 -36.75 -48.60
N ARG A 10 -33.00 -35.72 -47.82
CA ARG A 10 -32.44 -35.46 -46.49
C ARG A 10 -33.46 -35.89 -45.46
N GLU A 11 -33.43 -37.16 -45.09
CA GLU A 11 -34.16 -37.73 -43.96
C GLU A 11 -33.19 -37.79 -42.77
N ILE A 12 -33.21 -36.78 -41.90
CA ILE A 12 -32.58 -36.89 -40.56
C ILE A 12 -33.52 -36.20 -39.57
N THR A 13 -34.47 -36.95 -39.01
CA THR A 13 -35.36 -36.46 -37.95
C THR A 13 -35.59 -37.51 -36.87
N THR A 14 -34.52 -37.97 -36.23
CA THR A 14 -34.51 -38.44 -34.83
C THR A 14 -33.06 -38.45 -34.34
N GLY A 15 -32.65 -37.34 -33.72
CA GLY A 15 -31.35 -37.21 -33.10
C GLY A 15 -31.20 -38.16 -31.92
N PHE A 16 -30.02 -38.75 -31.77
CA PHE A 16 -29.62 -39.53 -30.60
C PHE A 16 -29.57 -38.62 -29.36
N THR A 17 -30.71 -38.47 -28.67
CA THR A 17 -30.89 -37.54 -27.53
C THR A 17 -29.95 -37.82 -26.36
N LEU A 18 -29.49 -39.05 -26.18
CA LEU A 18 -28.63 -39.44 -25.06
C LEU A 18 -27.16 -39.04 -25.27
N VAL A 19 -26.65 -39.20 -26.49
CA VAL A 19 -25.27 -38.80 -26.82
C VAL A 19 -25.17 -37.27 -26.90
N GLU A 20 -26.19 -36.60 -27.44
CA GLU A 20 -26.26 -35.15 -27.51
C GLU A 20 -26.32 -34.49 -26.12
N THR A 21 -27.14 -35.01 -25.20
CA THR A 21 -27.20 -34.51 -23.82
C THR A 21 -25.90 -34.78 -23.05
N LEU A 22 -25.23 -35.91 -23.28
CA LEU A 22 -23.94 -36.20 -22.69
C LEU A 22 -22.86 -35.22 -23.18
N VAL A 23 -22.83 -34.93 -24.48
CA VAL A 23 -21.91 -33.91 -25.04
C VAL A 23 -22.27 -32.52 -24.53
N ALA A 24 -23.56 -32.15 -24.46
CA ALA A 24 -23.98 -30.85 -23.95
C ALA A 24 -23.59 -30.63 -22.48
N ILE A 25 -23.80 -31.62 -21.61
CA ILE A 25 -23.42 -31.53 -20.19
C ILE A 25 -21.89 -31.48 -20.03
N SER A 26 -21.14 -32.22 -20.84
CA SER A 26 -19.66 -32.15 -20.78
C SER A 26 -19.13 -30.77 -21.17
N ILE A 27 -19.65 -30.14 -22.22
CA ILE A 27 -19.26 -28.78 -22.59
C ILE A 27 -19.71 -27.77 -21.52
N PHE A 28 -20.92 -27.93 -20.99
CA PHE A 28 -21.45 -27.06 -19.95
C PHE A 28 -20.60 -27.11 -18.68
N THR A 29 -20.28 -28.30 -18.18
CA THR A 29 -19.44 -28.46 -16.98
C THR A 29 -18.04 -27.87 -17.16
N LEU A 30 -17.41 -28.07 -18.33
CA LEU A 30 -16.13 -27.44 -18.65
C LEU A 30 -16.23 -25.91 -18.63
N SER A 31 -17.29 -25.34 -19.19
CA SER A 31 -17.49 -23.89 -19.20
C SER A 31 -17.63 -23.29 -17.80
N VAL A 32 -18.35 -23.99 -16.90
CA VAL A 32 -18.53 -23.56 -15.50
C VAL A 32 -17.20 -23.61 -14.74
N LEU A 33 -16.39 -24.66 -14.95
CA LEU A 33 -15.08 -24.78 -14.31
C LEU A 33 -14.15 -23.63 -14.71
N VAL A 34 -14.11 -23.28 -16.00
CA VAL A 34 -13.31 -22.14 -16.48
C VAL A 34 -13.77 -20.83 -15.85
N MET A 35 -15.08 -20.62 -15.77
CA MET A 35 -15.64 -19.40 -15.16
C MET A 35 -15.25 -19.27 -13.67
N LEU A 36 -15.29 -20.36 -12.90
CA LEU A 36 -14.90 -20.36 -11.49
C LEU A 36 -13.43 -19.97 -11.29
N VAL A 37 -12.54 -20.45 -12.14
CA VAL A 37 -11.11 -20.10 -12.08
C VAL A 37 -10.91 -18.60 -12.34
N VAL A 38 -11.57 -18.05 -13.35
CA VAL A 38 -11.49 -16.62 -13.68
C VAL A 38 -12.03 -15.75 -12.54
N LEU A 39 -13.16 -16.13 -11.95
CA LEU A 39 -13.74 -15.41 -10.81
C LEU A 39 -12.82 -15.43 -9.59
N GLY A 40 -12.18 -16.57 -9.30
CA GLY A 40 -11.19 -16.67 -8.23
C GLY A 40 -10.01 -15.72 -8.43
N GLY A 41 -9.50 -15.62 -9.67
CA GLY A 41 -8.47 -14.66 -10.05
C GLY A 41 -8.93 -13.21 -9.86
N GLY A 42 -10.13 -12.87 -10.34
CA GLY A 42 -10.69 -11.52 -10.24
C GLY A 42 -10.83 -11.02 -8.80
N ILE A 43 -11.27 -11.87 -7.87
CA ILE A 43 -11.36 -11.52 -6.43
C ILE A 43 -9.97 -11.28 -5.84
N SER A 44 -9.01 -12.14 -6.19
CA SER A 44 -7.61 -12.00 -5.78
C SER A 44 -7.04 -10.64 -6.22
N ASP A 45 -7.29 -10.25 -7.47
CA ASP A 45 -6.75 -9.03 -8.07
C ASP A 45 -7.44 -7.78 -7.51
N ALA A 46 -8.74 -7.87 -7.21
CA ALA A 46 -9.47 -6.83 -6.50
C ALA A 46 -8.88 -6.60 -5.09
N ASN A 47 -8.57 -7.65 -4.34
CA ASN A 47 -7.93 -7.55 -3.04
C ASN A 47 -6.52 -6.97 -3.13
N HIS A 48 -5.73 -7.37 -4.13
CA HIS A 48 -4.41 -6.78 -4.37
C HIS A 48 -4.50 -5.28 -4.68
N SER A 49 -5.44 -4.90 -5.55
CA SER A 49 -5.67 -3.50 -5.90
C SER A 49 -6.13 -2.68 -4.70
N LYS A 50 -7.01 -3.23 -3.87
CA LYS A 50 -7.44 -2.62 -2.59
C LYS A 50 -6.25 -2.34 -1.69
N ASN A 51 -5.41 -3.34 -1.43
CA ASN A 51 -4.25 -3.17 -0.54
C ASN A 51 -3.24 -2.17 -1.12
N LYS A 52 -3.02 -2.19 -2.43
CA LYS A 52 -2.17 -1.21 -3.10
C LYS A 52 -2.71 0.22 -2.96
N LEU A 53 -4.02 0.42 -3.05
CA LEU A 53 -4.65 1.73 -2.84
C LEU A 53 -4.43 2.21 -1.40
N VAL A 54 -4.72 1.37 -0.41
CA VAL A 54 -4.49 1.67 1.02
C VAL A 54 -3.02 2.04 1.26
N ALA A 55 -2.10 1.19 0.82
CA ALA A 55 -0.66 1.44 0.96
C ALA A 55 -0.24 2.75 0.29
N SER A 56 -0.85 3.10 -0.85
CA SER A 56 -0.54 4.34 -1.56
C SER A 56 -1.01 5.58 -0.80
N TYR A 57 -2.16 5.50 -0.12
CA TYR A 57 -2.63 6.59 0.74
C TYR A 57 -1.78 6.71 2.00
N LEU A 58 -1.46 5.61 2.67
CA LEU A 58 -0.58 5.60 3.85
C LEU A 58 0.83 6.14 3.53
N ALA A 59 1.35 5.83 2.34
CA ALA A 59 2.64 6.33 1.90
C ALA A 59 2.59 7.85 1.64
N GLN A 60 1.53 8.36 1.00
CA GLN A 60 1.33 9.80 0.82
C GLN A 60 1.16 10.52 2.15
N GLU A 61 0.36 9.98 3.06
CA GLU A 61 0.16 10.49 4.41
C GLU A 61 1.50 10.62 5.14
N GLY A 62 2.40 9.63 5.03
CA GLY A 62 3.74 9.71 5.61
C GLY A 62 4.57 10.91 5.10
N ILE A 63 4.42 11.29 3.82
CA ILE A 63 5.06 12.49 3.28
C ILE A 63 4.43 13.76 3.87
N GLU A 64 3.11 13.80 4.01
CA GLU A 64 2.40 14.94 4.61
C GLU A 64 2.73 15.10 6.09
N LEU A 65 2.88 14.02 6.84
CA LEU A 65 3.34 14.05 8.23
C LEU A 65 4.73 14.68 8.34
N MET A 66 5.68 14.27 7.49
CA MET A 66 7.03 14.85 7.46
C MET A 66 7.02 16.33 7.05
N ARG A 67 6.12 16.73 6.15
CA ARG A 67 5.93 18.13 5.78
C ARG A 67 5.37 18.95 6.94
N SER A 68 4.34 18.42 7.62
CA SER A 68 3.73 19.04 8.81
C SER A 68 4.74 19.19 9.95
N LEU A 69 5.57 18.16 10.17
CA LEU A 69 6.65 18.18 11.15
C LEU A 69 7.66 19.28 10.84
N ARG A 70 8.16 19.32 9.58
CA ARG A 70 9.06 20.39 9.12
C ARG A 70 8.45 21.76 9.37
N ASP A 71 7.21 21.98 8.94
CA ASP A 71 6.58 23.28 9.04
C ASP A 71 6.36 23.69 10.49
N THR A 72 6.08 22.73 11.39
CA THR A 72 6.00 23.00 12.82
C THR A 72 7.34 23.47 13.37
N TYR A 73 8.44 22.78 13.10
CA TYR A 73 9.76 23.23 13.56
C TYR A 73 10.18 24.56 12.93
N VAL A 74 9.92 24.78 11.65
CA VAL A 74 10.30 26.02 10.95
C VAL A 74 9.48 27.22 11.44
N LEU A 75 8.17 27.05 11.67
CA LEU A 75 7.30 28.16 12.10
C LEU A 75 7.45 28.51 13.58
N TYR A 76 7.74 27.53 14.44
CA TYR A 76 7.76 27.73 15.90
C TYR A 76 9.17 27.67 16.52
N GLY A 77 10.18 27.18 15.80
CA GLY A 77 11.57 27.07 16.26
C GLY A 77 12.43 28.33 16.04
N GLY A 78 11.87 29.41 15.47
CA GLY A 78 12.61 30.65 15.21
C GLY A 78 13.81 30.42 14.26
N ASP A 79 14.94 31.06 14.54
CA ASP A 79 16.12 31.03 13.66
C ASP A 79 16.79 29.65 13.54
N THR A 80 16.50 28.71 14.45
CA THR A 80 17.06 27.34 14.44
C THR A 80 16.08 26.29 13.92
N GLY A 81 14.87 26.67 13.50
CA GLY A 81 13.79 25.72 13.19
C GLY A 81 14.18 24.63 12.18
N TRP A 82 14.94 24.97 11.13
CA TRP A 82 15.43 23.96 10.18
C TRP A 82 16.44 22.98 10.80
N THR A 83 17.36 23.47 11.63
CA THR A 83 18.35 22.63 12.34
C THR A 83 17.68 21.72 13.36
N ASP A 84 16.64 22.22 14.04
CA ASP A 84 15.86 21.45 15.02
C ASP A 84 15.06 20.34 14.30
N PHE A 85 14.47 20.64 13.14
CA PHE A 85 13.87 19.62 12.27
C PHE A 85 14.87 18.54 11.85
N GLN A 86 16.08 18.93 11.41
CA GLN A 86 17.12 17.99 11.02
C GLN A 86 17.55 17.08 12.18
N THR A 87 17.55 17.61 13.40
CA THR A 87 17.88 16.87 14.62
C THR A 87 16.77 15.86 14.95
N ALA A 88 15.50 16.25 14.82
CA ALA A 88 14.36 15.38 15.07
C ALA A 88 14.33 14.15 14.14
N ILE A 89 14.72 14.33 12.87
CA ILE A 89 14.66 13.27 11.85
C ILE A 89 15.96 12.48 11.70
N VAL A 90 16.94 12.67 12.58
CA VAL A 90 18.28 12.04 12.47
C VAL A 90 18.19 10.50 12.38
N ASN A 91 17.21 9.93 13.08
CA ASN A 91 16.88 8.51 13.13
C ASN A 91 16.24 7.96 11.85
N CYS A 92 15.82 8.82 10.94
CA CYS A 92 15.22 8.43 9.67
C CYS A 92 16.24 8.26 8.54
N GLY A 93 17.53 8.56 8.80
CA GLY A 93 18.59 8.47 7.80
C GLY A 93 19.14 7.06 7.58
N ALA A 94 20.05 6.93 6.62
CA ALA A 94 20.75 5.67 6.30
C ALA A 94 21.70 5.13 7.42
N GLY A 95 21.73 5.79 8.58
CA GLY A 95 22.58 5.47 9.74
C GLY A 95 21.81 5.17 11.03
N ALA A 96 20.50 4.90 10.97
CA ALA A 96 19.71 4.53 12.14
C ALA A 96 20.29 3.28 12.81
N SER A 97 20.41 3.33 14.14
CA SER A 97 21.33 2.51 14.94
C SER A 97 20.98 1.01 15.01
N ALA A 98 19.86 0.58 14.41
CA ALA A 98 19.24 -0.73 14.64
C ALA A 98 19.01 -1.59 13.38
N GLY A 99 19.81 -1.40 12.32
CA GLY A 99 19.79 -2.29 11.15
C GLY A 99 18.59 -2.12 10.19
N GLY A 100 17.68 -1.18 10.47
CA GLY A 100 16.73 -0.63 9.51
C GLY A 100 17.24 0.71 8.96
N SER A 101 17.12 0.94 7.65
CA SER A 101 17.36 2.26 7.04
C SER A 101 16.06 3.05 7.04
N GLY A 102 15.66 3.59 8.20
CA GLY A 102 14.48 4.45 8.30
C GLY A 102 13.86 4.52 9.68
N CYS A 103 12.81 5.31 9.80
CA CYS A 103 12.05 5.56 11.03
C CYS A 103 10.54 5.44 10.78
N TYR A 104 9.77 5.46 11.86
CA TYR A 104 8.33 5.68 11.85
C TYR A 104 7.96 6.79 12.84
N LEU A 105 6.83 7.46 12.56
CA LEU A 105 6.32 8.58 13.37
C LEU A 105 5.17 8.04 14.21
N TYR A 106 5.28 8.18 15.53
CA TYR A 106 4.23 7.80 16.47
C TYR A 106 3.25 8.98 16.63
N ASP A 107 2.05 8.81 16.09
CA ASP A 107 0.98 9.81 16.07
C ASP A 107 0.05 9.65 17.27
N GLN A 108 0.45 10.15 18.43
CA GLN A 108 -0.45 10.13 19.60
C GLN A 108 -1.68 10.99 19.34
N ASN A 109 -2.85 10.58 19.80
CA ASN A 109 -4.09 11.37 19.70
C ASN A 109 -4.12 12.65 20.59
N SER A 110 -3.00 13.02 21.23
CA SER A 110 -2.89 14.14 22.17
C SER A 110 -2.16 15.37 21.62
N LEU A 111 -2.11 15.53 20.29
CA LEU A 111 -1.41 16.63 19.63
C LEU A 111 -2.23 17.92 19.72
N VAL A 112 -1.99 18.72 20.76
CA VAL A 112 -2.45 20.11 20.81
C VAL A 112 -1.66 20.90 19.77
N PRO A 113 -2.28 21.69 18.87
CA PRO A 113 -1.53 22.55 17.96
C PRO A 113 -0.76 23.63 18.73
N PRO A 114 0.50 23.92 18.37
CA PRO A 114 1.29 23.26 17.33
C PRO A 114 1.74 21.84 17.72
N ILE A 115 1.80 20.95 16.72
CA ILE A 115 2.20 19.54 16.87
C ILE A 115 3.71 19.46 17.19
N THR A 116 4.10 19.81 18.40
CA THR A 116 5.51 19.94 18.81
C THR A 116 6.12 18.64 19.32
N GLU A 117 5.32 17.59 19.45
CA GLU A 117 5.73 16.35 20.12
C GLU A 117 5.26 15.11 19.35
N ILE A 118 5.57 15.06 18.05
CA ILE A 118 5.58 13.78 17.32
C ILE A 118 6.86 13.04 17.73
N GLU A 119 6.69 11.85 18.28
CA GLU A 119 7.80 10.98 18.60
C GLU A 119 8.25 10.20 17.36
N ILE A 120 9.56 10.16 17.13
CA ILE A 120 10.18 9.46 16.01
C ILE A 120 11.02 8.32 16.55
N TYR A 121 10.71 7.11 16.09
CA TYR A 121 11.40 5.90 16.51
C TYR A 121 12.12 5.25 15.33
N ASP A 122 13.28 4.66 15.63
CA ASP A 122 14.01 3.83 14.67
C ASP A 122 13.16 2.65 14.22
N CYS A 123 13.22 2.33 12.94
CA CYS A 123 12.62 1.10 12.46
C CYS A 123 13.38 -0.11 13.00
N THR A 124 12.69 -0.90 13.81
CA THR A 124 13.13 -2.23 14.23
C THR A 124 12.32 -3.28 13.46
N PRO A 125 12.97 -4.21 12.73
CA PRO A 125 12.23 -5.25 12.02
C PRO A 125 11.38 -6.08 12.98
N SER A 126 10.06 -6.10 12.76
CA SER A 126 9.10 -6.85 13.57
C SER A 126 8.03 -7.48 12.67
N GLY A 127 7.51 -8.67 13.04
CA GLY A 127 6.44 -9.32 12.29
C GLY A 127 6.76 -9.69 10.84
N GLY A 128 8.04 -9.71 10.43
CA GLY A 128 8.46 -9.91 9.03
C GLY A 128 8.55 -8.62 8.22
N PHE A 129 8.17 -7.48 8.79
CA PHE A 129 8.30 -6.16 8.17
C PHE A 129 9.65 -5.50 8.49
N PRO A 130 10.10 -4.53 7.66
CA PRO A 130 11.31 -3.76 7.93
C PRO A 130 11.15 -2.75 9.09
N CYS A 131 9.93 -2.53 9.57
CA CYS A 131 9.59 -1.57 10.61
C CYS A 131 8.32 -2.04 11.34
N GLN A 132 7.94 -1.33 12.40
CA GLN A 132 6.73 -1.63 13.15
C GLN A 132 5.49 -1.61 12.24
N GLU A 133 4.62 -2.59 12.44
CA GLU A 133 3.32 -2.68 11.77
C GLU A 133 2.37 -1.59 12.31
N LEU A 134 1.59 -0.99 11.40
CA LEU A 134 0.51 -0.06 11.75
C LEU A 134 -0.66 -0.86 12.34
N ASN A 135 -1.26 -0.33 13.40
CA ASN A 135 -2.52 -0.83 13.92
C ASN A 135 -3.68 -0.32 13.07
N TYR A 136 -4.82 -1.04 13.09
CA TYR A 136 -6.06 -0.58 12.49
C TYR A 136 -7.23 -0.75 13.45
N SER A 137 -7.98 0.33 13.66
CA SER A 137 -9.23 0.34 14.42
C SER A 137 -10.38 0.93 13.61
N GLU A 138 -11.58 0.37 13.77
CA GLU A 138 -12.80 0.93 13.18
C GLU A 138 -13.16 2.24 13.89
N GLY A 139 -12.90 3.37 13.23
CA GLY A 139 -13.21 4.71 13.73
C GLY A 139 -12.00 5.64 13.71
N ASP A 140 -10.86 5.14 14.19
CA ASP A 140 -9.61 5.90 14.31
C ASP A 140 -8.67 5.72 13.10
N GLY A 141 -8.87 4.66 12.31
CA GLY A 141 -8.09 4.41 11.10
C GLY A 141 -6.78 3.69 11.38
N TYR A 142 -5.72 4.07 10.65
CA TYR A 142 -4.39 3.48 10.77
C TYR A 142 -3.51 4.38 11.63
N SER A 143 -2.94 3.83 12.69
CA SER A 143 -2.06 4.59 13.58
C SER A 143 -0.96 3.71 14.15
N TYR A 144 0.05 4.34 14.74
CA TYR A 144 1.02 3.62 15.57
C TYR A 144 0.62 3.60 17.05
N ASP A 145 -0.37 4.41 17.42
CA ASP A 145 -0.89 4.51 18.78
C ASP A 145 -1.34 3.14 19.32
N GLN A 146 -0.80 2.77 20.48
CA GLN A 146 -1.09 1.50 21.16
C GLN A 146 -2.48 1.47 21.81
N ASP A 147 -3.11 2.63 22.00
CA ASP A 147 -4.47 2.74 22.54
C ASP A 147 -5.53 2.45 21.46
N VAL A 148 -5.14 2.45 20.19
CA VAL A 148 -6.02 2.30 19.02
C VAL A 148 -6.05 0.85 18.55
N GLY A 149 -6.53 -0.06 19.40
CA GLY A 149 -6.73 -1.47 19.06
C GLY A 149 -5.44 -2.22 18.68
N ASN A 150 -5.07 -3.24 19.45
CA ASN A 150 -3.86 -4.05 19.18
C ASN A 150 -4.02 -5.06 18.02
N VAL A 151 -4.60 -4.64 16.89
CA VAL A 151 -4.78 -5.47 15.70
C VAL A 151 -3.89 -4.93 14.58
N GLY A 152 -2.88 -5.73 14.23
CA GLY A 152 -2.01 -5.45 13.09
C GLY A 152 -2.81 -5.32 11.80
N SER A 153 -2.57 -4.23 11.08
CA SER A 153 -3.31 -3.89 9.86
C SER A 153 -2.85 -4.63 8.60
N GLY A 154 -1.71 -5.32 8.67
CA GLY A 154 -0.99 -5.94 7.56
C GLY A 154 -0.10 -4.97 6.77
N PHE A 155 0.08 -3.73 7.26
CA PHE A 155 0.89 -2.71 6.62
C PHE A 155 1.97 -2.18 7.57
N ALA A 156 3.19 -1.99 7.06
CA ALA A 156 4.26 -1.30 7.77
C ALA A 156 4.80 -0.15 6.92
N ARG A 157 4.91 1.04 7.52
CA ARG A 157 5.45 2.23 6.87
C ARG A 157 6.89 2.47 7.33
N VAL A 158 7.72 2.89 6.38
CA VAL A 158 9.12 3.25 6.58
C VAL A 158 9.34 4.62 5.98
N ILE A 159 9.80 5.57 6.79
CA ILE A 159 10.26 6.87 6.33
C ILE A 159 11.79 6.84 6.26
N LEU A 160 12.32 7.12 5.07
CA LEU A 160 13.74 7.27 4.82
C LEU A 160 14.04 8.72 4.45
N VAL A 161 15.06 9.30 5.09
CA VAL A 161 15.56 10.64 4.82
C VAL A 161 16.95 10.54 4.21
N GLU A 162 17.12 11.18 3.06
CA GLU A 162 18.40 11.28 2.36
C GLU A 162 18.85 12.76 2.32
N ASP A 163 20.12 12.99 2.65
CA ASP A 163 20.73 14.31 2.54
C ASP A 163 21.00 14.64 1.07
N VAL A 164 20.39 15.74 0.59
CA VAL A 164 20.68 16.28 -0.75
C VAL A 164 21.71 17.39 -0.63
N ASN A 165 21.45 18.36 0.25
CA ASN A 165 22.38 19.42 0.64
C ASN A 165 22.00 19.97 2.04
N GLN A 166 22.62 21.08 2.46
CA GLN A 166 22.35 21.66 3.80
C GLN A 166 20.93 22.20 3.97
N LYS A 167 20.28 22.63 2.88
CA LYS A 167 18.94 23.25 2.87
C LYS A 167 17.86 22.37 2.24
N GLU A 168 18.20 21.12 1.92
CA GLU A 168 17.30 20.23 1.19
C GLU A 168 17.49 18.80 1.66
N LYS A 169 16.37 18.15 2.00
CA LYS A 169 16.28 16.73 2.32
C LYS A 169 15.31 16.06 1.37
N LYS A 170 15.65 14.85 0.94
CA LYS A 170 14.72 13.98 0.21
C LYS A 170 14.07 13.03 1.21
N ILE A 171 12.75 13.06 1.28
CA ILE A 171 11.94 12.19 2.12
C ILE A 171 11.32 11.13 1.24
N THR A 172 11.46 9.86 1.63
CA THR A 172 10.82 8.73 0.96
C THR A 172 9.98 7.97 1.97
N SER A 173 8.68 7.89 1.71
CA SER A 173 7.74 7.09 2.48
C SER A 173 7.43 5.81 1.72
N THR A 174 7.75 4.66 2.31
CA THR A 174 7.53 3.34 1.73
C THR A 174 6.59 2.54 2.62
N VAL A 175 5.54 1.98 2.04
CA VAL A 175 4.62 1.10 2.76
C VAL A 175 4.73 -0.31 2.21
N HIS A 176 4.99 -1.26 3.10
CA HIS A 176 5.09 -2.70 2.87
C HIS A 176 3.80 -3.39 3.27
N TRP A 177 3.39 -4.41 2.51
CA TRP A 177 2.33 -5.34 2.89
C TRP A 177 2.61 -6.72 2.31
N PHE A 178 2.22 -7.77 3.03
CA PHE A 178 2.42 -9.14 2.58
C PHE A 178 1.18 -9.72 1.90
N ARG A 179 1.42 -10.59 0.92
CA ARG A 179 0.44 -11.56 0.43
C ARG A 179 1.07 -12.94 0.40
N GLY A 180 0.75 -13.76 1.40
CA GLY A 180 1.46 -15.01 1.65
C GLY A 180 2.92 -14.70 2.03
N THR A 181 3.88 -15.22 1.27
CA THR A 181 5.32 -14.97 1.47
C THR A 181 5.86 -13.81 0.63
N ASN A 182 5.03 -13.19 -0.22
CA ASN A 182 5.47 -12.13 -1.12
C ASN A 182 5.34 -10.77 -0.42
N ASP A 183 6.45 -10.04 -0.33
CA ASP A 183 6.49 -8.63 0.07
C ASP A 183 6.12 -7.74 -1.11
N TYR A 184 5.11 -6.91 -0.94
CA TYR A 184 4.74 -5.86 -1.87
C TYR A 184 4.96 -4.50 -1.22
N LYS A 185 5.39 -3.53 -2.03
CA LYS A 185 5.63 -2.18 -1.54
C LYS A 185 5.22 -1.11 -2.53
N VAL A 186 4.90 0.06 -1.99
CA VAL A 186 4.71 1.30 -2.73
C VAL A 186 5.50 2.41 -2.04
N SER A 187 6.13 3.27 -2.83
CA SER A 187 6.97 4.35 -2.32
C SER A 187 6.59 5.66 -2.99
N PHE A 188 6.49 6.72 -2.20
CA PHE A 188 6.45 8.10 -2.67
C PHE A 188 7.64 8.86 -2.12
N SER A 189 8.16 9.80 -2.90
CA SER A 189 9.25 10.67 -2.48
C SER A 189 8.89 12.13 -2.70
N SER A 190 9.33 12.99 -1.79
CA SER A 190 9.23 14.45 -1.90
C SER A 190 10.52 15.10 -1.41
N TYR A 191 10.82 16.29 -1.91
CA TYR A 191 11.90 17.13 -1.42
C TYR A 191 11.32 18.14 -0.43
N LEU A 192 11.99 18.30 0.71
CA LEU A 192 11.69 19.30 1.71
C LEU A 192 12.84 20.29 1.79
N PHE A 193 12.50 21.58 1.80
CA PHE A 193 13.45 22.68 1.75
C PHE A 193 13.42 23.50 3.04
N ASP A 194 14.57 24.08 3.38
CA ASP A 194 14.71 25.21 4.29
C ASP A 194 14.15 26.46 3.59
N TRP A 195 12.84 26.66 3.72
CA TRP A 195 12.12 27.70 2.97
C TRP A 195 12.06 29.05 3.70
N MET A 196 12.34 29.07 5.01
CA MET A 196 12.32 30.29 5.80
C MET A 196 13.68 31.02 5.68
N PRO A 197 13.70 32.33 5.36
CA PRO A 197 14.94 33.08 5.32
C PRO A 197 15.59 33.14 6.71
N SER A 198 16.90 32.94 6.79
CA SER A 198 17.69 33.27 7.97
C SER A 198 17.62 34.79 8.19
N ILE A 199 17.11 35.22 9.34
CA ILE A 199 16.98 36.63 9.71
C ILE A 199 18.32 37.19 10.17
#